data_AF-A0AAE3F1V7-F1
#
_entry.id   AF-A0AAE3F1V7-F1
#
_cell.length_a   1.000
_cell.length_b   1.000
_cell.length_c   1.000
_cell.angle_alpha   90.00
_cell.angle_beta   90.00
_cell.angle_gamma   90.00
#
_symmetry.space_group_name_H-M   'P 1'
#
loop_
_entity.id
_entity.type
_entity.pdbx_description
1 polymer ?
#
loop_
_entity_poly.entity_id
_entity_poly.type
_entity_poly.pdbx_seq_one_letter_code
_entity_poly.pdbx_strand_id
1 'polypeptide(L)'
;MTDDKICVFKDSDLKNFGKSICEINIEEREIKNIDSHRKDDPTSLWLKKHCEKKYAFALLANIPDDNRDESWITIQVGSGNKILNEIISELVRMQPGSAYRKFPSVFHENTPEFDYAQEVDCQKYRFIAEQYKKFKILIFDNDLFLEQQRGNIPKDILDGFSEEQKAQVVETLFAYMTRAYFWNKSPRNNMIEDRISKEIINGNIKIQKLGDKKVIFKGKIIEEY
;
A
#
# COMPACT_ATOMS: atom_id res chain seq x y z
N MET A 1 -7.02 -23.31 -2.98
CA MET A 1 -6.45 -22.42 -4.01
C MET A 1 -6.56 -21.02 -3.47
N THR A 2 -5.44 -20.41 -3.05
CA THR A 2 -5.43 -18.98 -2.73
C THR A 2 -5.62 -18.23 -4.05
N ASP A 3 -6.61 -17.35 -4.08
CA ASP A 3 -6.90 -16.51 -5.26
C ASP A 3 -5.83 -15.41 -5.28
N ASP A 4 -4.63 -15.72 -5.79
CA ASP A 4 -3.43 -14.84 -5.90
C ASP A 4 -3.65 -13.65 -6.87
N LYS A 5 -4.90 -13.26 -7.06
CA LYS A 5 -5.34 -12.11 -7.85
C LYS A 5 -5.23 -10.85 -7.03
N ILE A 6 -4.62 -9.83 -7.62
CA ILE A 6 -4.56 -8.47 -7.09
C ILE A 6 -5.58 -7.59 -7.80
N CYS A 7 -6.10 -6.57 -7.13
CA CYS A 7 -7.02 -5.64 -7.77
C CYS A 7 -6.22 -4.63 -8.62
N VAL A 8 -6.54 -4.57 -9.91
CA VAL A 8 -6.05 -3.54 -10.83
C VAL A 8 -7.15 -2.50 -10.99
N PHE A 9 -6.82 -1.25 -10.69
CA PHE A 9 -7.76 -0.14 -10.71
C PHE A 9 -7.21 1.03 -11.51
N LYS A 10 -8.11 1.88 -11.99
CA LYS A 10 -7.78 3.07 -12.77
C LYS A 10 -7.62 4.29 -11.88
N ASP A 11 -6.93 5.31 -12.38
CA ASP A 11 -6.83 6.61 -11.70
C ASP A 11 -8.22 7.22 -11.45
N SER A 12 -9.20 6.96 -12.32
CA SER A 12 -10.60 7.32 -12.10
C SER A 12 -11.21 6.69 -10.85
N ASP A 13 -10.81 5.48 -10.48
CA ASP A 13 -11.36 4.79 -9.30
C ASP A 13 -10.92 5.47 -8.00
N LEU A 14 -9.71 6.06 -8.01
CA LEU A 14 -9.18 6.86 -6.91
C LEU A 14 -9.88 8.21 -6.76
N LYS A 15 -10.47 8.77 -7.83
CA LYS A 15 -11.17 10.06 -7.76
C LYS A 15 -12.34 10.07 -6.77
N ASN A 16 -12.94 8.91 -6.52
CA ASN A 16 -13.96 8.76 -5.48
C ASN A 16 -13.43 9.05 -4.06
N PHE A 17 -12.11 9.00 -3.90
CA PHE A 17 -11.37 9.30 -2.68
C PHE A 17 -10.51 10.57 -2.82
N GLY A 18 -10.63 11.32 -3.92
CA GLY A 18 -9.70 12.38 -4.31
C GLY A 18 -9.62 13.59 -3.36
N LYS A 19 -10.54 13.70 -2.39
CA LYS A 19 -10.42 14.68 -1.28
C LYS A 19 -9.72 14.11 -0.05
N SER A 20 -9.83 12.80 0.17
CA SER A 20 -9.28 12.08 1.31
C SER A 20 -7.86 11.56 1.05
N ILE A 21 -7.26 11.91 -0.10
CA ILE A 21 -5.94 11.42 -0.50
C ILE A 21 -5.08 12.57 -1.03
N CYS A 22 -3.87 12.69 -0.51
CA CYS A 22 -2.79 13.45 -1.14
C CYS A 22 -1.89 12.49 -1.92
N GLU A 23 -1.55 12.85 -3.15
CA GLU A 23 -0.77 12.01 -4.07
C GLU A 23 0.62 12.60 -4.32
N ILE A 24 1.62 11.72 -4.32
CA ILE A 24 2.99 12.05 -4.73
C ILE A 24 3.38 11.10 -5.85
N ASN A 25 3.63 11.65 -7.03
CA ASN A 25 4.13 10.88 -8.16
C ASN A 25 5.65 10.76 -8.06
N ILE A 26 6.16 9.57 -8.36
CA ILE A 26 7.59 9.28 -8.36
C ILE A 26 7.93 8.57 -9.67
N GLU A 27 8.84 9.14 -10.45
CA GLU A 27 9.37 8.53 -11.67
C GLU A 27 10.71 7.81 -11.41
N GLU A 28 11.03 6.77 -12.20
CA GLU A 28 12.30 6.01 -12.07
C GLU A 28 13.55 6.91 -12.06
N ARG A 29 13.58 7.98 -12.86
CA ARG A 29 14.71 8.93 -12.90
C ARG A 29 14.88 9.69 -11.59
N GLU A 30 13.79 9.96 -10.89
CA GLU A 30 13.81 10.65 -9.60
C GLU A 30 14.32 9.69 -8.53
N ILE A 31 13.92 8.41 -8.58
CA ILE A 31 14.44 7.36 -7.69
C ILE A 31 15.97 7.22 -7.82
N LYS A 32 16.52 7.21 -9.03
CA LYS A 32 17.97 7.08 -9.26
C LYS A 32 18.78 8.30 -8.82
N ASN A 33 18.16 9.47 -8.73
CA ASN A 33 18.80 10.73 -8.35
C ASN A 33 18.69 11.03 -6.85
N ILE A 34 17.89 10.26 -6.10
CA ILE A 34 17.81 10.39 -4.64
C ILE A 34 19.01 9.65 -4.04
N ASP A 35 20.15 10.32 -4.13
CA ASP A 35 21.44 9.92 -3.59
C ASP A 35 21.32 9.47 -2.12
N SER A 36 21.82 8.25 -1.85
CA SER A 36 21.61 7.46 -0.63
C SER A 36 22.15 8.08 0.67
N HIS A 37 22.77 9.26 0.58
CA HIS A 37 23.43 9.95 1.69
C HIS A 37 22.85 11.32 2.05
N ARG A 38 21.87 11.86 1.30
CA ARG A 38 21.30 13.17 1.61
C ARG A 38 20.14 13.06 2.58
N LYS A 39 20.42 13.31 3.87
CA LYS A 39 19.39 13.53 4.92
C LYS A 39 18.43 14.67 4.59
N ASP A 40 18.80 15.52 3.63
CA ASP A 40 18.15 16.79 3.27
C ASP A 40 17.52 16.77 1.87
N ASP A 41 17.23 15.57 1.33
CA ASP A 41 16.44 15.49 0.09
C ASP A 41 15.07 16.18 0.28
N PRO A 42 14.65 17.07 -0.64
CA PRO A 42 13.39 17.81 -0.53
C PRO A 42 12.17 16.93 -0.36
N THR A 43 12.12 15.75 -0.99
CA THR A 43 11.01 14.80 -0.87
C THR A 43 10.97 14.19 0.53
N SER A 44 12.13 13.82 1.07
CA SER A 44 12.27 13.30 2.44
C SER A 44 11.90 14.35 3.49
N LEU A 45 12.33 15.60 3.33
CA LEU A 45 11.98 16.71 4.21
C LEU A 45 10.49 17.08 4.11
N TRP A 46 9.94 17.10 2.88
CA TRP A 46 8.54 17.35 2.64
C TRP A 46 7.66 16.28 3.27
N LEU A 47 7.99 15.00 3.09
CA LEU A 47 7.26 13.90 3.73
C LEU A 47 7.34 13.97 5.25
N LYS A 48 8.52 14.25 5.84
CA LYS A 48 8.64 14.44 7.30
C LYS A 48 7.77 15.58 7.82
N LYS A 49 7.73 16.71 7.09
CA LYS A 49 6.94 17.90 7.45
C LYS A 49 5.43 17.66 7.30
N HIS A 50 5.01 16.89 6.31
CA HIS A 50 3.59 16.60 6.06
C HIS A 50 3.06 15.43 6.89
N CYS A 51 3.94 14.61 7.48
CA CYS A 51 3.57 13.42 8.26
C CYS A 51 3.77 13.60 9.77
N GLU A 52 3.60 14.82 10.29
CA GLU A 52 3.56 15.05 11.74
C GLU A 52 2.33 14.40 12.40
N LYS A 53 1.26 14.13 11.63
CA LYS A 53 0.10 13.34 12.07
C LYS A 53 0.24 11.84 11.73
N LYS A 54 -0.53 11.01 12.45
CA LYS A 54 -0.61 9.55 12.24
C LYS A 54 -1.50 9.24 11.03
N TYR A 55 -0.92 9.18 9.85
CA TYR A 55 -1.66 8.82 8.63
C TYR A 55 -1.52 7.34 8.26
N ALA A 56 -2.48 6.85 7.49
CA ALA A 56 -2.30 5.69 6.63
C ALA A 56 -1.63 6.11 5.32
N PHE A 57 -0.89 5.18 4.73
CA PHE A 57 -0.14 5.37 3.49
C PHE A 57 -0.34 4.16 2.58
N ALA A 58 -0.35 4.40 1.27
CA ALA A 58 -0.24 3.33 0.29
C ALA A 58 0.82 3.65 -0.77
N LEU A 59 1.62 2.67 -1.12
CA LEU A 59 2.49 2.70 -2.29
C LEU A 59 1.80 2.00 -3.44
N LEU A 60 1.60 2.72 -4.53
CA LEU A 60 1.08 2.19 -5.78
C LEU A 60 2.16 2.08 -6.84
N ALA A 61 2.04 1.07 -7.69
CA ALA A 61 2.82 0.94 -8.90
C ALA A 61 1.91 0.96 -10.12
N ASN A 62 2.30 1.72 -11.13
CA ASN A 62 1.61 1.73 -12.39
C ASN A 62 1.87 0.43 -13.13
N ILE A 63 0.83 -0.14 -13.71
CA ILE A 63 0.94 -1.23 -14.67
C ILE A 63 0.81 -0.63 -16.06
N PRO A 64 1.85 -0.77 -16.91
CA PRO A 64 1.75 -0.37 -18.30
C PRO A 64 0.59 -1.12 -18.96
N ASP A 65 -0.37 -0.37 -19.47
CA ASP A 65 -1.55 -0.84 -20.19
C ASP A 65 -1.79 0.16 -21.34
N ASP A 66 -2.40 -0.29 -22.44
CA ASP A 66 -2.60 0.50 -23.67
C ASP A 66 -3.69 1.60 -23.52
N ASN A 67 -4.08 1.90 -22.27
CA ASN A 67 -5.16 2.79 -21.92
C ASN A 67 -4.66 4.20 -21.54
N ARG A 68 -5.44 5.22 -21.94
CA ARG A 68 -5.17 6.62 -21.55
C ARG A 68 -5.36 6.87 -20.05
N ASP A 69 -6.20 6.08 -19.40
CA ASP A 69 -6.37 6.08 -17.96
C ASP A 69 -5.44 5.01 -17.35
N GLU A 70 -4.51 5.47 -16.52
CA GLU A 70 -3.44 4.66 -15.99
C GLU A 70 -3.97 3.58 -15.04
N SER A 71 -3.46 2.36 -15.22
CA SER A 71 -3.73 1.22 -14.33
C SER A 71 -2.77 1.20 -13.16
N TRP A 72 -3.27 0.88 -11.98
CA TRP A 72 -2.49 0.82 -10.76
C TRP A 72 -2.78 -0.44 -9.96
N ILE A 73 -1.79 -0.84 -9.19
CA ILE A 73 -1.93 -1.80 -8.10
C ILE A 73 -1.37 -1.23 -6.81
N THR A 74 -1.94 -1.68 -5.69
CA THR A 74 -1.40 -1.39 -4.37
C THR A 74 -0.30 -2.38 -4.04
N ILE A 75 0.94 -1.89 -4.00
CA ILE A 75 2.11 -2.66 -3.62
C ILE A 75 2.16 -2.82 -2.11
N GLN A 76 2.00 -1.74 -1.35
CA GLN A 76 2.11 -1.76 0.10
C GLN A 76 1.12 -0.80 0.73
N VAL A 77 0.61 -1.16 1.90
CA VAL A 77 -0.19 -0.29 2.76
C VAL A 77 0.36 -0.37 4.17
N GLY A 78 0.34 0.74 4.89
CA GLY A 78 0.62 0.73 6.31
C GLY A 78 0.25 2.06 6.97
N SER A 79 0.29 2.10 8.29
CA SER A 79 0.05 3.29 9.09
C SER A 79 1.22 3.61 10.02
N GLY A 80 1.39 4.90 10.30
CA GLY A 80 2.38 5.41 11.25
C GLY A 80 3.80 5.57 10.71
N ASN A 81 4.66 6.19 11.51
CA ASN A 81 5.96 6.70 11.04
C ASN A 81 6.92 5.61 10.55
N LYS A 82 6.71 4.34 10.95
CA LYS A 82 7.57 3.23 10.52
C LYS A 82 7.35 2.89 9.05
N ILE A 83 6.11 2.85 8.56
CA ILE A 83 5.84 2.57 7.14
C ILE A 83 6.32 3.73 6.27
N LEU A 84 6.15 4.97 6.74
CA LEU A 84 6.63 6.15 6.04
C LEU A 84 8.15 6.13 5.92
N ASN A 85 8.84 5.85 7.02
CA ASN A 85 10.30 5.70 7.00
C ASN A 85 10.73 4.52 6.15
N GLU A 86 9.94 3.45 6.06
CA GLU A 86 10.24 2.32 5.18
C GLU A 86 10.05 2.69 3.71
N ILE A 87 8.95 3.33 3.33
CA ILE A 87 8.72 3.81 1.95
C ILE A 87 9.81 4.83 1.58
N ILE A 88 10.17 5.77 2.47
CA ILE A 88 11.23 6.77 2.20
C ILE A 88 12.64 6.16 2.23
N SER A 89 12.95 5.26 3.16
CA SER A 89 14.29 4.68 3.27
C SER A 89 14.54 3.63 2.20
N GLU A 90 13.51 2.87 1.82
CA GLU A 90 13.68 1.67 1.03
C GLU A 90 13.26 1.85 -0.44
N LEU A 91 12.12 2.52 -0.72
CA LEU A 91 11.71 2.79 -2.11
C LEU A 91 12.53 3.94 -2.71
N VAL A 92 12.66 5.03 -1.96
CA VAL A 92 13.32 6.25 -2.46
C VAL A 92 14.83 6.09 -2.53
N ARG A 93 15.46 5.34 -1.62
CA ARG A 93 16.92 5.14 -1.65
C ARG A 93 17.34 3.86 -2.37
N MET A 94 16.39 2.97 -2.67
CA MET A 94 16.66 1.64 -3.23
C MET A 94 17.75 0.89 -2.44
N GLN A 95 17.91 1.20 -1.16
CA GLN A 95 19.06 0.74 -0.40
C GLN A 95 18.84 -0.67 0.10
N PRO A 96 19.85 -1.53 0.01
CA PRO A 96 19.83 -2.83 0.65
C PRO A 96 19.74 -2.68 2.18
N GLY A 97 18.63 -3.12 2.79
CA GLY A 97 18.57 -3.37 4.23
C GLY A 97 19.36 -4.62 4.62
N SER A 98 19.58 -4.85 5.91
CA SER A 98 20.36 -5.99 6.45
C SER A 98 19.53 -6.95 7.31
N ALA A 99 18.21 -6.94 7.15
CA ALA A 99 17.30 -7.68 8.02
C ALA A 99 16.33 -8.57 7.24
N TYR A 100 16.65 -9.87 7.21
CA TYR A 100 15.77 -10.92 6.72
C TYR A 100 14.50 -11.03 7.57
N ARG A 101 13.35 -10.65 7.01
CA ARG A 101 12.05 -11.02 7.55
C ARG A 101 11.11 -11.38 6.39
N LYS A 102 10.87 -12.68 6.20
CA LYS A 102 9.75 -13.18 5.40
C LYS A 102 8.47 -12.80 6.14
N PHE A 103 7.73 -11.84 5.60
CA PHE A 103 6.41 -11.51 6.11
C PHE A 103 5.37 -12.08 5.13
N PRO A 104 4.54 -13.04 5.54
CA PRO A 104 3.45 -13.52 4.70
C PRO A 104 2.46 -12.38 4.48
N SER A 105 2.20 -12.04 3.21
CA SER A 105 1.14 -11.09 2.87
C SER A 105 -0.21 -11.69 3.17
N VAL A 106 -1.08 -10.93 3.84
CA VAL A 106 -2.40 -11.42 4.27
C VAL A 106 -3.26 -11.93 3.10
N PHE A 107 -3.13 -11.33 1.91
CA PHE A 107 -3.95 -11.71 0.75
C PHE A 107 -3.28 -12.69 -0.19
N HIS A 108 -1.95 -12.80 -0.11
CA HIS A 108 -1.10 -13.51 -1.07
C HIS A 108 -0.09 -14.36 -0.29
N GLU A 109 -0.59 -15.31 0.48
CA GLU A 109 0.21 -16.18 1.37
C GLU A 109 1.21 -17.06 0.59
N ASN A 110 0.87 -17.39 -0.66
CA ASN A 110 1.68 -18.18 -1.59
C ASN A 110 2.45 -17.32 -2.60
N THR A 111 2.60 -16.01 -2.35
CA THR A 111 3.46 -15.16 -3.20
C THR A 111 4.80 -15.88 -3.37
N PRO A 112 5.22 -16.21 -4.61
CA PRO A 112 6.40 -17.01 -4.84
C PRO A 112 7.61 -16.51 -4.05
N GLU A 113 8.36 -17.44 -3.46
CA GLU A 113 9.76 -17.16 -3.13
C GLU A 113 10.44 -16.75 -4.44
N PHE A 114 10.79 -15.48 -4.54
CA PHE A 114 11.57 -15.01 -5.66
C PHE A 114 12.97 -15.62 -5.50
N ASP A 115 13.24 -16.63 -6.31
CA ASP A 115 14.52 -17.32 -6.37
C ASP A 115 15.55 -16.40 -7.04
N TYR A 116 16.26 -15.62 -6.24
CA TYR A 116 17.45 -14.91 -6.68
C TYR A 116 18.61 -15.38 -5.82
N ALA A 117 19.31 -16.37 -6.35
CA ALA A 117 20.57 -16.84 -5.82
C ALA A 117 21.49 -15.65 -5.50
N GLN A 118 21.75 -15.51 -4.20
CA GLN A 118 22.77 -14.72 -3.52
C GLN A 118 22.44 -13.24 -3.20
N GLU A 119 22.32 -13.01 -1.88
CA GLU A 119 22.12 -11.78 -1.09
C GLU A 119 20.67 -11.25 -0.97
N VAL A 120 20.17 -11.24 0.28
CA VAL A 120 18.79 -11.64 0.62
C VAL A 120 17.86 -10.51 1.09
N ASP A 121 18.34 -9.29 1.32
CA ASP A 121 17.57 -8.36 2.18
C ASP A 121 16.92 -7.15 1.46
N CYS A 122 16.99 -7.13 0.12
CA CYS A 122 16.66 -5.95 -0.73
C CYS A 122 15.69 -6.28 -1.86
N GLN A 123 15.32 -7.56 -1.98
CA GLN A 123 14.73 -8.11 -3.19
C GLN A 123 13.30 -7.63 -3.42
N LYS A 124 12.53 -7.34 -2.37
CA LYS A 124 11.16 -6.84 -2.49
C LYS A 124 11.09 -5.49 -3.23
N TYR A 125 11.93 -4.52 -2.87
CA TYR A 125 11.94 -3.19 -3.47
C TYR A 125 12.73 -3.14 -4.79
N ARG A 126 13.80 -3.93 -4.91
CA ARG A 126 14.50 -4.12 -6.18
C ARG A 126 13.57 -4.71 -7.25
N PHE A 127 12.80 -5.74 -6.91
CA PHE A 127 11.78 -6.30 -7.79
C PHE A 127 10.77 -5.23 -8.22
N ILE A 128 10.22 -4.49 -7.26
CA ILE A 128 9.25 -3.42 -7.54
C ILE A 128 9.82 -2.42 -8.58
N ALA A 129 11.07 -1.97 -8.44
CA ALA A 129 11.68 -1.03 -9.38
C ALA A 129 12.13 -1.63 -10.73
N GLU A 130 12.44 -2.93 -10.76
CA GLU A 130 12.76 -3.63 -12.00
C GLU A 130 11.50 -3.87 -12.85
N GLN A 131 10.35 -4.13 -12.21
CA GLN A 131 9.09 -4.43 -12.90
C GLN A 131 8.26 -3.18 -13.22
N TYR A 132 8.34 -2.13 -12.40
CA TYR A 132 7.49 -0.95 -12.50
C TYR A 132 8.33 0.32 -12.63
N LYS A 133 7.85 1.26 -13.44
CA LYS A 133 8.60 2.47 -13.83
C LYS A 133 8.03 3.76 -13.26
N LYS A 134 6.79 3.72 -12.81
CA LYS A 134 6.05 4.86 -12.27
C LYS A 134 5.35 4.43 -10.98
N PHE A 135 5.49 5.25 -9.96
CA PHE A 135 4.95 5.01 -8.63
C PHE A 135 4.13 6.19 -8.16
N LYS A 136 3.21 5.91 -7.23
CA LYS A 136 2.42 6.92 -6.54
C LYS A 136 2.37 6.59 -5.05
N ILE A 137 2.68 7.56 -4.20
CA ILE A 137 2.42 7.45 -2.76
C ILE A 137 1.11 8.16 -2.47
N LEU A 138 0.19 7.46 -1.82
CA LEU A 138 -1.04 8.00 -1.28
C LEU A 138 -0.87 8.27 0.20
N ILE A 139 -1.27 9.47 0.65
CA ILE A 139 -1.38 9.84 2.05
C ILE A 139 -2.86 10.10 2.34
N PHE A 140 -3.44 9.36 3.28
CA PHE A 140 -4.87 9.47 3.55
C PHE A 140 -5.18 10.51 4.62
N ASP A 141 -6.17 11.38 4.37
CA ASP A 141 -6.93 12.03 5.43
C ASP A 141 -7.86 10.99 6.05
N ASN A 142 -7.47 10.48 7.22
CA ASN A 142 -8.15 9.34 7.82
C ASN A 142 -9.61 9.64 8.13
N ASP A 143 -9.92 10.83 8.65
CA ASP A 143 -11.29 11.20 9.04
C ASP A 143 -12.19 11.29 7.81
N LEU A 144 -11.70 11.98 6.77
CA LEU A 144 -12.48 12.14 5.55
C LEU A 144 -12.66 10.82 4.79
N PHE A 145 -11.65 9.95 4.79
CA PHE A 145 -11.76 8.60 4.24
C PHE A 145 -12.81 7.78 4.99
N LEU A 146 -12.76 7.77 6.32
CA LEU A 146 -13.72 7.02 7.15
C LEU A 146 -15.14 7.56 7.03
N GLU A 147 -15.31 8.88 6.89
CA GLU A 147 -16.63 9.50 6.64
C GLU A 147 -17.24 9.01 5.32
N GLN A 148 -16.44 8.96 4.25
CA GLN A 148 -16.87 8.41 2.96
C GLN A 148 -17.25 6.93 3.04
N GLN A 149 -16.64 6.18 3.95
CA GLN A 149 -16.94 4.77 4.20
C GLN A 149 -18.00 4.55 5.30
N ARG A 150 -18.57 5.60 5.89
CA ARG A 150 -19.46 5.48 7.05
C ARG A 150 -20.73 4.67 6.79
N GLY A 151 -21.23 4.68 5.54
CA GLY A 151 -22.37 3.82 5.15
C GLY A 151 -22.04 2.32 5.12
N ASN A 152 -20.75 1.99 5.13
CA ASN A 152 -20.23 0.62 5.03
C ASN A 152 -19.68 0.09 6.37
N ILE A 153 -19.53 0.94 7.39
CA ILE A 153 -18.94 0.60 8.68
C ILE A 153 -19.96 0.88 9.80
N PRO A 154 -20.35 -0.13 10.60
CA PRO A 154 -21.16 0.09 11.80
C PRO A 154 -20.59 1.18 12.71
N LYS A 155 -21.46 2.08 13.21
CA LYS A 155 -21.04 3.29 13.96
C LYS A 155 -20.24 2.95 15.22
N ASP A 156 -20.65 1.92 15.94
CA ASP A 156 -20.05 1.43 17.18
C ASP A 156 -18.64 0.86 17.00
N ILE A 157 -18.24 0.54 15.77
CA ILE A 157 -16.89 0.05 15.50
C ILE A 157 -15.87 1.16 15.66
N LEU A 158 -16.19 2.40 15.26
CA LEU A 158 -15.25 3.52 15.22
C LEU A 158 -15.32 4.42 16.46
N ASP A 159 -16.35 4.27 17.29
CA ASP A 159 -16.59 5.12 18.45
C ASP A 159 -15.42 5.05 19.45
N GLY A 160 -14.88 6.22 19.79
CA GLY A 160 -13.77 6.36 20.75
C GLY A 160 -12.38 6.00 20.19
N PHE A 161 -12.24 5.78 18.88
CA PHE A 161 -10.93 5.49 18.29
C PHE A 161 -10.02 6.72 18.29
N SER A 162 -8.77 6.52 18.73
CA SER A 162 -7.71 7.51 18.59
C SER A 162 -7.28 7.69 17.13
N GLU A 163 -6.55 8.76 16.83
CA GLU A 163 -6.02 9.02 15.48
C GLU A 163 -5.15 7.87 14.94
N GLU A 164 -4.37 7.22 15.81
CA GLU A 164 -3.57 6.05 15.42
C GLU A 164 -4.46 4.85 15.07
N GLN A 165 -5.52 4.63 15.84
CA GLN A 165 -6.48 3.55 15.56
C GLN A 165 -7.25 3.82 14.27
N LYS A 166 -7.67 5.07 14.02
CA LYS A 166 -8.30 5.45 12.74
C LYS A 166 -7.37 5.19 11.55
N ALA A 167 -6.08 5.51 11.67
CA ALA A 167 -5.10 5.20 10.62
C ALA A 167 -5.00 3.68 10.35
N GLN A 168 -5.03 2.86 11.40
CA GLN A 168 -5.05 1.39 11.28
C GLN A 168 -6.34 0.87 10.61
N VAL A 169 -7.49 1.49 10.89
CA VAL A 169 -8.74 1.17 10.18
C VAL A 169 -8.60 1.50 8.69
N VAL A 170 -8.13 2.71 8.35
CA VAL A 170 -7.96 3.15 6.96
C VAL A 170 -6.99 2.24 6.22
N GLU A 171 -5.84 1.94 6.82
CA GLU A 171 -4.89 0.95 6.32
C GLU A 171 -5.58 -0.37 6.00
N THR A 172 -6.34 -0.91 6.96
CA THR A 172 -7.01 -2.21 6.80
C THR A 172 -8.05 -2.16 5.69
N LEU A 173 -8.93 -1.16 5.70
CA LEU A 173 -9.96 -1.02 4.68
C LEU A 173 -9.33 -0.93 3.29
N PHE A 174 -8.35 -0.05 3.11
CA PHE A 174 -7.70 0.15 1.81
C PHE A 174 -6.95 -1.11 1.35
N ALA A 175 -6.30 -1.82 2.27
CA ALA A 175 -5.66 -3.10 1.96
C ALA A 175 -6.68 -4.14 1.46
N TYR A 176 -7.86 -4.26 2.08
CA TYR A 176 -8.94 -5.15 1.62
C TYR A 176 -9.56 -4.70 0.29
N MET A 177 -9.76 -3.39 0.10
CA MET A 177 -10.32 -2.83 -1.13
C MET A 177 -9.46 -3.15 -2.36
N THR A 178 -8.13 -3.15 -2.17
CA THR A 178 -7.15 -3.27 -3.26
C THR A 178 -6.44 -4.62 -3.32
N ARG A 179 -6.63 -5.47 -2.30
CA ARG A 179 -5.86 -6.71 -2.10
C ARG A 179 -4.36 -6.46 -2.19
N ALA A 180 -3.89 -5.52 -1.39
CA ALA A 180 -2.52 -5.03 -1.40
C ALA A 180 -1.48 -6.17 -1.42
N TYR A 181 -0.47 -6.04 -2.28
CA TYR A 181 0.49 -7.11 -2.57
C TYR A 181 1.33 -7.46 -1.34
N PHE A 182 1.84 -6.46 -0.65
CA PHE A 182 2.57 -6.54 0.62
C PHE A 182 1.82 -5.78 1.70
N TRP A 183 0.81 -6.41 2.28
CA TRP A 183 0.21 -5.92 3.52
C TRP A 183 0.40 -6.94 4.64
N ASN A 184 1.02 -6.47 5.72
CA ASN A 184 1.28 -7.25 6.91
C ASN A 184 0.68 -6.51 8.09
N LYS A 185 -0.19 -7.19 8.82
CA LYS A 185 -0.70 -6.64 10.08
C LYS A 185 0.45 -6.51 11.07
N SER A 186 0.40 -5.48 11.90
CA SER A 186 1.39 -5.33 12.96
C SER A 186 1.35 -6.54 13.91
N PRO A 187 2.51 -7.12 14.29
CA PRO A 187 2.60 -8.37 15.05
C PRO A 187 2.21 -8.25 16.53
N ARG A 188 1.67 -7.10 16.96
CA ARG A 188 1.30 -6.89 18.38
C ARG A 188 -0.11 -7.42 18.61
N ASN A 189 -0.23 -8.44 19.47
CA ASN A 189 -1.51 -8.99 19.91
C ASN A 189 -2.39 -7.86 20.50
N ASN A 190 -3.60 -7.69 19.95
CA ASN A 190 -4.67 -6.70 20.30
C ASN A 190 -4.86 -5.51 19.33
N MET A 191 -4.56 -5.66 18.04
CA MET A 191 -4.64 -4.53 17.11
C MET A 191 -5.96 -4.43 16.33
N ILE A 192 -6.34 -3.18 16.07
CA ILE A 192 -7.58 -2.78 15.40
C ILE A 192 -7.70 -3.45 14.03
N GLU A 193 -6.60 -3.65 13.31
CA GLU A 193 -6.54 -4.31 12.01
C GLU A 193 -7.13 -5.72 12.04
N ASP A 194 -6.92 -6.48 13.12
CA ASP A 194 -7.49 -7.82 13.29
C ASP A 194 -8.98 -7.77 13.60
N ARG A 195 -9.41 -6.82 14.45
CA ARG A 195 -10.83 -6.60 14.72
C ARG A 195 -11.55 -6.23 13.43
N ILE A 196 -11.06 -5.22 12.71
CA ILE A 196 -11.63 -4.75 11.44
C ILE A 196 -11.61 -5.86 10.39
N SER A 197 -10.51 -6.62 10.27
CA SER A 197 -10.44 -7.79 9.39
C SER A 197 -11.55 -8.80 9.67
N LYS A 198 -11.80 -9.14 10.94
CA LYS A 198 -12.88 -10.07 11.31
C LYS A 198 -14.25 -9.52 10.95
N GLU A 199 -14.49 -8.23 11.19
CA GLU A 199 -15.76 -7.59 10.82
C GLU A 199 -15.98 -7.59 9.30
N ILE A 200 -14.91 -7.42 8.50
CA ILE A 200 -14.97 -7.56 7.04
C ILE A 200 -15.29 -9.01 6.64
N ILE A 201 -14.55 -9.99 7.19
CA ILE A 201 -14.72 -11.42 6.89
C ILE A 201 -16.13 -11.90 7.25
N ASN A 202 -16.67 -11.43 8.37
CA ASN A 202 -18.02 -11.73 8.82
C ASN A 202 -19.11 -11.00 8.01
N GLY A 203 -18.74 -10.07 7.12
CA GLY A 203 -19.66 -9.32 6.28
C GLY A 203 -20.33 -8.12 6.96
N ASN A 204 -19.90 -7.76 8.18
CA ASN A 204 -20.43 -6.61 8.93
C ASN A 204 -19.91 -5.28 8.37
N ILE A 205 -18.70 -5.28 7.83
CA ILE A 205 -18.16 -4.15 7.06
C ILE A 205 -18.20 -4.50 5.58
N LYS A 206 -18.88 -3.67 4.78
CA LYS A 206 -18.95 -3.83 3.33
C LYS A 206 -17.75 -3.18 2.65
N ILE A 207 -16.91 -3.98 2.01
CA ILE A 207 -15.77 -3.44 1.27
C ILE A 207 -16.19 -3.05 -0.14
N GLN A 208 -16.05 -1.75 -0.45
CA GLN A 208 -16.10 -1.26 -1.83
C GLN A 208 -14.82 -1.67 -2.54
N LYS A 209 -14.88 -2.74 -3.35
CA LYS A 209 -13.71 -3.18 -4.14
C LYS A 209 -13.26 -2.07 -5.09
N LEU A 210 -11.95 -1.86 -5.16
CA LEU A 210 -11.33 -0.90 -6.04
C LEU A 210 -10.73 -1.65 -7.24
N GLY A 211 -11.37 -1.57 -8.40
CA GLY A 211 -10.94 -2.24 -9.61
C GLY A 211 -11.24 -3.75 -9.69
N ASP A 212 -10.72 -4.37 -10.74
CA ASP A 212 -10.95 -5.78 -11.06
C ASP A 212 -9.82 -6.67 -10.56
N LYS A 213 -10.17 -7.88 -10.11
CA LYS A 213 -9.19 -8.91 -9.77
C LYS A 213 -8.49 -9.42 -11.02
N LYS A 214 -7.17 -9.27 -11.09
CA LYS A 214 -6.33 -9.76 -12.18
C LYS A 214 -5.15 -10.56 -11.64
N VAL A 215 -4.66 -11.50 -12.45
CA VAL A 215 -3.38 -12.17 -12.21
C VAL A 215 -2.27 -11.29 -12.79
N ILE A 216 -1.20 -11.10 -12.01
CA ILE A 216 -0.04 -10.35 -12.45
C ILE A 216 1.20 -11.23 -12.41
N PHE A 217 1.95 -11.20 -13.50
CA PHE A 217 3.23 -11.87 -13.60
C PHE A 217 4.25 -10.92 -14.23
N LYS A 218 5.40 -10.74 -13.55
CA LYS A 218 6.48 -9.86 -14.02
C LYS A 218 5.99 -8.47 -14.48
N GLY A 219 5.18 -7.83 -13.65
CA GLY A 219 4.66 -6.48 -13.90
C GLY A 219 3.61 -6.36 -15.01
N LYS A 220 3.07 -7.48 -15.53
CA LYS A 220 2.04 -7.49 -16.58
C LYS A 220 0.79 -8.24 -16.15
N ILE A 221 -0.36 -7.77 -16.61
CA ILE A 221 -1.63 -8.48 -16.47
C ILE A 221 -1.59 -9.70 -17.39
N ILE A 222 -1.95 -10.87 -16.85
CA ILE A 222 -2.20 -12.07 -17.64
C ILE A 222 -3.71 -12.31 -17.64
N GLU A 223 -4.29 -12.44 -18.83
CA GLU A 223 -5.67 -12.91 -18.99
C GLU A 223 -5.73 -14.42 -18.70
N GLU A 224 -6.61 -14.83 -17.80
CA GLU A 224 -6.91 -16.25 -17.59
C GLU A 224 -7.72 -16.74 -18.80
N TYR A 225 -7.20 -17.76 -19.49
CA TYR A 225 -7.92 -18.48 -20.55
C TYR A 225 -8.86 -19.53 -19.95
#